data_AF-A6QC79-F1
#
_entry.id   AF-A6QC79-F1
#
_cell.length_a   1.000
_cell.length_b   1.000
_cell.length_c   1.000
_cell.angle_alpha   90.00
_cell.angle_beta   90.00
_cell.angle_gamma   90.00
#
_symmetry.space_group_name_H-M   'P 1'
#
loop_
_entity.id
_entity.type
_entity.pdbx_description
1 polymer ?
#
loop_
_entity_poly.entity_id
_entity_poly.type
_entity_poly.pdbx_seq_one_letter_code
_entity_poly.pdbx_strand_id
1 'polypeptide(L)'
;MKQAFTMIELIFVIVIIGILAAVALPKLAATRDDARNAADCQNVVTCLTDIAATYTAKGTLSSPPISTACDAASGFVTYTSESATYNGSIPNCSASAGTIVFAAAKISL
;
A
#
# COMPACT_ATOMS: atom_id res chain seq x y z
N MET A 1 -26.94 48.32 -4.85
CA MET A 1 -25.95 48.43 -5.93
C MET A 1 -25.03 47.23 -5.85
N LYS A 2 -24.96 46.39 -6.89
CA LYS A 2 -24.14 45.17 -6.87
C LYS A 2 -22.76 45.51 -7.46
N GLN A 3 -21.72 45.39 -6.64
CA GLN A 3 -20.33 45.56 -7.06
C GLN A 3 -19.99 44.42 -8.03
N ALA A 4 -19.67 44.77 -9.28
CA ALA A 4 -19.17 43.81 -10.25
C ALA A 4 -17.66 43.67 -10.06
N PHE A 5 -17.20 42.42 -9.96
CA PHE A 5 -15.78 42.10 -9.87
C PHE A 5 -15.09 42.55 -11.17
N THR A 6 -13.96 43.24 -11.05
CA THR A 6 -13.30 43.79 -12.23
C THR A 6 -12.59 42.67 -13.01
N MET A 7 -12.53 42.80 -14.34
CA MET A 7 -11.79 41.87 -15.19
C MET A 7 -10.31 41.76 -14.76
N ILE A 8 -9.75 42.83 -14.21
CA ILE A 8 -8.35 42.87 -13.74
C ILE A 8 -8.13 42.08 -12.45
N GLU A 9 -9.10 42.03 -11.54
CA GLU A 9 -8.99 41.19 -10.34
C GLU A 9 -9.04 39.70 -10.70
N LEU A 10 -9.85 39.32 -11.69
CA LEU A 10 -9.97 37.93 -12.13
C LEU A 10 -8.65 37.40 -12.73
N ILE A 11 -7.98 38.20 -13.56
CA ILE A 11 -6.69 37.82 -14.15
C ILE A 11 -5.57 37.73 -13.10
N PHE A 12 -5.57 38.60 -12.08
CA PHE A 12 -4.57 38.52 -11.02
C PHE A 12 -4.70 37.22 -10.20
N VAL A 13 -5.94 36.80 -9.93
CA VAL A 13 -6.24 35.56 -9.21
C VAL A 13 -5.73 34.34 -9.97
N ILE A 14 -6.00 34.21 -11.27
CA ILE A 14 -5.55 33.03 -12.03
C ILE A 14 -4.03 32.97 -12.17
N VAL A 15 -3.35 34.13 -12.21
CA VAL A 15 -1.88 34.18 -12.26
C VAL A 15 -1.29 33.69 -10.94
N ILE A 16 -1.83 34.14 -9.80
CA ILE A 16 -1.36 33.67 -8.49
C ILE A 16 -1.65 32.18 -8.31
N ILE A 17 -2.85 31.72 -8.63
CA ILE A 17 -3.20 30.28 -8.57
C ILE A 17 -2.29 29.48 -9.51
N GLY A 18 -1.96 30.01 -10.70
CA GLY A 18 -1.06 29.36 -11.65
C GLY A 18 0.35 29.15 -11.08
N ILE A 19 0.92 30.15 -10.42
CA ILE A 19 2.24 30.05 -9.78
C ILE A 19 2.20 29.07 -8.60
N LEU A 20 1.19 29.16 -7.74
CA LEU A 20 1.05 28.25 -6.60
C LEU A 20 0.84 26.79 -7.06
N ALA A 21 0.01 26.57 -8.08
CA ALA A 21 -0.25 25.25 -8.63
C ALA A 21 1.01 24.63 -9.26
N ALA A 22 1.82 25.42 -9.97
CA ALA A 22 3.05 24.94 -10.59
C ALA A 22 4.03 24.33 -9.58
N VAL A 23 4.10 24.87 -8.36
CA VAL A 23 4.98 24.35 -7.30
C VAL A 23 4.29 23.27 -6.46
N ALA A 24 2.98 23.40 -6.21
CA ALA A 24 2.24 22.48 -5.35
C ALA A 24 1.95 21.11 -6.02
N LEU A 25 1.63 21.09 -7.31
CA LEU A 25 1.30 19.86 -8.04
C LEU A 25 2.40 18.79 -8.05
N PRO A 26 3.66 19.11 -8.43
CA PRO A 26 4.71 18.09 -8.45
C PRO A 26 4.99 17.53 -7.05
N LYS A 27 4.90 18.36 -6.01
CA LYS A 27 5.09 17.94 -4.62
C LYS A 27 3.97 17.02 -4.15
N LEU A 28 2.71 17.30 -4.51
CA LEU A 28 1.58 16.45 -4.16
C LEU A 28 1.63 15.09 -4.85
N ALA A 29 2.10 15.03 -6.10
CA ALA A 29 2.30 13.77 -6.81
C ALA A 29 3.29 12.86 -6.09
N ALA A 30 4.50 13.37 -5.79
CA ALA A 30 5.53 12.62 -5.08
C ALA A 30 5.05 12.13 -3.70
N THR A 31 4.41 13.00 -2.89
CA THR A 31 3.91 12.60 -1.56
C THR A 31 2.80 11.54 -1.65
N ARG A 32 1.97 11.57 -2.70
CA ARG A 32 0.91 10.56 -2.88
C ARG A 32 1.49 9.20 -3.25
N ASP A 33 2.50 9.18 -4.10
CA ASP A 33 3.20 7.95 -4.49
C ASP A 33 3.96 7.36 -3.29
N ASP A 34 4.65 8.20 -2.51
CA ASP A 34 5.32 7.78 -1.27
C ASP A 34 4.33 7.26 -0.23
N ALA A 35 3.18 7.92 -0.06
CA ALA A 35 2.14 7.47 0.86
C ALA A 35 1.52 6.13 0.41
N ARG A 36 1.39 5.91 -0.90
CA ARG A 36 0.90 4.63 -1.44
C ARG A 36 1.90 3.51 -1.16
N ASN A 37 3.19 3.74 -1.42
CA ASN A 37 4.24 2.76 -1.13
C ASN A 37 4.31 2.43 0.37
N ALA A 38 4.19 3.43 1.25
CA ALA A 38 4.14 3.23 2.69
C ALA A 38 2.92 2.41 3.13
N ALA A 39 1.74 2.68 2.56
CA ALA A 39 0.53 1.91 2.85
C ALA A 39 0.65 0.46 2.37
N ASP A 40 1.17 0.23 1.16
CA ASP A 40 1.38 -1.11 0.62
C ASP A 40 2.43 -1.88 1.45
N CYS A 41 3.50 -1.21 1.90
CA CYS A 41 4.50 -1.80 2.82
C CYS A 41 3.85 -2.24 4.14
N GLN A 42 3.00 -1.40 4.73
CA GLN A 42 2.32 -1.73 5.98
C GLN A 42 1.32 -2.89 5.79
N ASN A 43 0.58 -2.92 4.69
CA ASN A 43 -0.32 -4.02 4.35
C ASN A 43 0.43 -5.35 4.21
N VAL A 44 1.61 -5.34 3.60
CA VAL A 44 2.49 -6.52 3.49
C VAL A 44 2.90 -7.03 4.85
N VAL A 45 3.41 -6.14 5.74
CA VAL A 45 3.83 -6.53 7.09
C VAL A 45 2.66 -7.11 7.89
N THR A 46 1.51 -6.43 7.88
CA THR A 46 0.30 -6.91 8.55
C THR A 46 -0.15 -8.25 7.99
N CYS A 47 -0.12 -8.43 6.66
CA CYS A 47 -0.47 -9.68 6.02
C CYS A 47 0.48 -10.82 6.44
N LEU A 48 1.79 -10.60 6.45
CA LEU A 48 2.78 -11.60 6.90
C LEU A 48 2.54 -12.02 8.35
N THR A 49 2.23 -11.08 9.24
CA THR A 49 1.91 -11.42 10.64
C THR A 49 0.63 -12.23 10.77
N ASP A 50 -0.37 -11.92 9.95
CA ASP A 50 -1.66 -12.61 9.98
C ASP A 50 -1.60 -14.00 9.33
N ILE A 51 -0.81 -14.14 8.28
CA ILE A 51 -0.41 -15.42 7.70
C ILE A 51 0.23 -16.29 8.79
N ALA A 52 1.26 -15.79 9.48
CA ALA A 52 1.96 -16.55 10.51
C ALA A 52 1.05 -16.92 11.69
N ALA A 53 0.17 -16.01 12.10
CA ALA A 53 -0.82 -16.26 13.15
C ALA A 53 -1.83 -17.34 12.74
N THR A 54 -2.36 -17.26 11.51
CA THR A 54 -3.34 -18.21 10.98
C THR A 54 -2.73 -19.60 10.80
N TYR A 55 -1.49 -19.68 10.30
CA TYR A 55 -0.75 -20.95 10.23
C TYR A 55 -0.52 -21.56 11.60
N THR A 56 -0.15 -20.76 12.59
CA THR A 56 0.06 -21.25 13.96
C THR A 56 -1.24 -21.76 14.59
N ALA A 57 -2.37 -21.09 14.30
CA ALA A 57 -3.67 -21.46 14.87
C ALA A 57 -4.35 -22.65 14.17
N LYS A 58 -4.24 -22.75 12.85
CA LYS A 58 -4.99 -23.74 12.04
C LYS A 58 -4.12 -24.82 11.42
N GLY A 59 -2.80 -24.66 11.42
CA GLY A 59 -1.85 -25.58 10.76
C GLY A 59 -1.86 -25.54 9.23
N THR A 60 -2.79 -24.79 8.63
CA THR A 60 -2.93 -24.62 7.17
C THR A 60 -3.43 -23.22 6.87
N LEU A 61 -3.02 -22.63 5.74
CA LEU A 61 -3.77 -21.51 5.17
C LEU A 61 -4.91 -22.02 4.30
N SER A 62 -6.11 -21.53 4.59
CA SER A 62 -7.25 -21.69 3.69
C SER A 62 -7.23 -20.59 2.64
N SER A 63 -7.93 -20.83 1.53
CA SER A 63 -8.04 -20.00 0.34
C SER A 63 -8.09 -18.49 0.64
N PRO A 64 -7.48 -17.64 -0.20
CA PRO A 64 -7.55 -16.19 -0.05
C PRO A 64 -9.01 -15.68 0.11
N PRO A 65 -9.26 -14.68 0.96
CA PRO A 65 -8.29 -13.97 1.81
C PRO A 65 -8.22 -14.42 3.27
N ILE A 66 -7.01 -14.33 3.83
CA ILE A 66 -6.72 -14.55 5.26
C ILE A 66 -7.10 -13.30 6.07
N SER A 67 -6.88 -12.12 5.49
CA SER A 67 -7.36 -10.82 5.96
C SER A 67 -7.44 -9.79 4.83
N THR A 68 -8.14 -8.69 5.10
CA THR A 68 -8.23 -7.52 4.22
C THR A 68 -6.86 -6.89 3.93
N ALA A 69 -5.89 -6.99 4.86
CA ALA A 69 -4.52 -6.57 4.63
C ALA A 69 -3.83 -7.45 3.57
N CYS A 70 -4.10 -8.76 3.59
CA CYS A 70 -3.59 -9.68 2.57
C CYS A 70 -4.22 -9.51 1.19
N ASP A 71 -5.50 -9.08 1.10
CA ASP A 71 -6.09 -8.68 -0.18
C ASP A 71 -5.41 -7.44 -0.75
N ALA A 72 -5.20 -6.43 0.09
CA ALA A 72 -4.53 -5.20 -0.30
C ALA A 72 -3.05 -5.45 -0.69
N ALA A 73 -2.44 -6.50 -0.14
CA ALA A 73 -1.07 -6.91 -0.43
C ALA A 73 -0.95 -7.98 -1.53
N SER A 74 -2.04 -8.42 -2.16
CA SER A 74 -2.06 -9.55 -3.11
C SER A 74 -1.14 -9.39 -4.34
N GLY A 75 -0.82 -8.15 -4.73
CA GLY A 75 0.17 -7.85 -5.78
C GLY A 75 1.63 -8.05 -5.35
N PHE A 76 1.87 -8.17 -4.04
CA PHE A 76 3.20 -8.29 -3.44
C PHE A 76 3.40 -9.59 -2.67
N VAL A 77 2.35 -10.14 -2.06
CA VAL A 77 2.38 -11.38 -1.26
C VAL A 77 1.46 -12.40 -1.89
N THR A 78 2.02 -13.53 -2.30
CA THR A 78 1.27 -14.72 -2.73
C THR A 78 1.43 -15.79 -1.68
N TYR A 79 0.35 -16.42 -1.26
CA TYR A 79 0.40 -17.51 -0.30
C TYR A 79 -0.34 -18.73 -0.84
N THR A 80 0.20 -19.90 -0.52
CA THR A 80 -0.40 -21.20 -0.77
C THR A 80 -0.69 -21.87 0.57
N SER A 81 -1.15 -23.11 0.57
CA SER A 81 -1.43 -23.86 1.80
C SER A 81 -0.20 -24.13 2.67
N GLU A 82 1.01 -23.96 2.15
CA GLU A 82 2.28 -24.29 2.83
C GLU A 82 3.39 -23.26 2.63
N SER A 83 3.14 -22.16 1.92
CA SER A 83 4.14 -21.12 1.70
C SER A 83 3.52 -19.73 1.61
N ALA A 84 4.32 -18.72 1.94
CA ALA A 84 4.05 -17.35 1.54
C ALA A 84 5.30 -16.78 0.86
N THR A 85 5.10 -16.18 -0.29
CA THR A 85 6.13 -15.57 -1.11
C THR A 85 5.85 -14.09 -1.19
N TYR A 86 6.81 -13.28 -0.75
CA TYR A 86 6.86 -11.87 -1.08
C TYR A 86 7.62 -11.73 -2.40
N ASN A 87 6.93 -11.23 -3.43
CA ASN A 87 7.29 -11.39 -4.83
C ASN A 87 7.97 -10.17 -5.47
N GLY A 88 8.43 -9.21 -4.66
CA GLY A 88 9.02 -7.99 -5.19
C GLY A 88 9.75 -7.14 -4.17
N SER A 89 9.98 -5.89 -4.51
CA SER A 89 10.47 -4.85 -3.61
C SER A 89 9.58 -3.62 -3.76
N ILE A 90 9.03 -3.16 -2.64
CA ILE A 90 8.32 -1.88 -2.59
C ILE A 90 9.40 -0.80 -2.41
N PRO A 91 9.49 0.21 -3.29
CA PRO A 91 10.44 1.33 -3.12
C PRO A 91 10.24 1.95 -1.74
N ASN A 92 11.31 2.39 -1.07
CA ASN A 92 11.29 2.95 0.29
C ASN A 92 10.84 2.00 1.43
N CYS A 93 10.59 0.73 1.14
CA CYS A 93 10.29 -0.33 2.10
C CYS A 93 11.39 -1.40 2.07
N SER A 94 12.05 -1.67 3.20
CA SER A 94 13.17 -2.62 3.29
C SER A 94 12.75 -4.09 3.35
N ALA A 95 11.78 -4.48 2.52
CA ALA A 95 11.41 -5.89 2.35
C ALA A 95 12.07 -6.43 1.07
N SER A 96 12.86 -7.50 1.21
CA SER A 96 13.46 -8.23 0.08
C SER A 96 12.57 -9.41 -0.31
N ALA A 97 12.42 -9.64 -1.61
CA ALA A 97 11.71 -10.79 -2.15
C ALA A 97 12.20 -12.09 -1.48
N GLY A 98 11.26 -12.93 -1.06
CA GLY A 98 11.57 -14.09 -0.25
C GLY A 98 10.36 -15.00 -0.09
N THR A 99 10.62 -16.29 -0.06
CA THR A 99 9.61 -17.30 0.21
C THR A 99 9.87 -17.89 1.59
N ILE A 100 8.85 -17.82 2.44
CA ILE A 100 8.79 -18.60 3.67
C ILE A 100 7.96 -19.85 3.40
N VAL A 101 8.56 -21.01 3.65
CA VAL A 101 7.86 -22.30 3.58
C VAL A 101 7.49 -22.69 5.00
N PHE A 102 6.19 -22.81 5.24
CA PHE A 102 5.65 -23.31 6.48
C PHE A 102 5.65 -24.83 6.36
N ALA A 103 6.76 -25.44 6.78
CA ALA A 103 6.83 -26.90 6.85
C ALA A 103 5.68 -27.37 7.75
N ALA A 104 4.76 -28.16 7.17
CA ALA A 104 3.66 -28.75 7.91
C ALA A 104 4.23 -29.57 9.07
N ALA A 105 4.22 -29.01 10.28
CA ALA A 105 4.33 -29.81 11.49
C ALA A 105 3.01 -30.57 11.63
N LYS A 106 2.86 -31.65 10.84
CA LYS A 106 1.93 -32.72 11.19
C LYS A 106 2.39 -33.25 12.54
N ILE A 107 1.81 -32.73 13.62
CA ILE A 107 1.72 -33.45 14.89
C ILE A 107 0.76 -34.60 14.60
N SER A 108 1.33 -35.68 14.06
CA SER A 108 0.70 -36.99 14.06
C SER A 108 0.75 -37.47 15.51
N LEU A 109 -0.39 -37.47 16.18
CA LEU A 109 -0.63 -38.38 17.30
C LEU A 109 -0.93 -39.78 16.75
#